data_AF-A0AAV4AZ39-F1
#
_entry.id   AF-A0AAV4AZ39-F1
#
_cell.length_a   1.000
_cell.length_b   1.000
_cell.length_c   1.000
_cell.angle_alpha   90.00
_cell.angle_beta   90.00
_cell.angle_gamma   90.00
#
_symmetry.space_group_name_H-M   'P 1'
#
loop_
_entity.id
_entity.type
_entity.pdbx_description
1 polymer ?
#
loop_
_entity_poly.entity_id
_entity_poly.type
_entity_poly.pdbx_seq_one_letter_code
_entity_poly.pdbx_strand_id
1 'polypeptide(L)'
;MFGVDLNDQHRSYNSFGRAGTKWWRYLFNYLVQIFIINAFILTKSAPPHATESLEKDQLQSLVNDELADVKKKVIRLKKNSFCRAWAPAEV
;
A
#
# COMPACT_ATOMS: atom_id res chain seq x y z
N MET A 1 10.15 20.58 -22.41
CA MET A 1 10.38 21.74 -21.50
C MET A 1 9.07 22.42 -21.07
N PHE A 2 7.91 21.76 -21.08
CA PHE A 2 6.61 22.35 -20.69
C PHE A 2 6.10 21.92 -19.30
N GLY A 3 6.76 20.99 -18.61
CA GLY A 3 6.23 20.42 -17.36
C GLY A 3 6.16 21.40 -16.19
N VAL A 4 7.10 22.34 -16.08
CA VAL A 4 7.11 23.36 -15.02
C VAL A 4 6.00 24.39 -15.23
N ASP A 5 5.81 24.82 -16.48
CA ASP A 5 4.78 25.79 -16.89
C ASP A 5 3.37 25.22 -16.69
N LEU A 6 3.16 23.95 -17.08
CA LEU A 6 1.91 23.24 -16.85
C LEU A 6 1.58 23.11 -15.35
N ASN A 7 2.59 22.82 -14.52
CA ASN A 7 2.40 22.72 -13.08
C ASN A 7 2.05 24.07 -12.45
N ASP A 8 2.69 25.16 -12.89
CA ASP A 8 2.35 26.51 -12.40
C ASP A 8 0.95 26.95 -12.87
N GLN A 9 0.55 26.57 -14.09
CA GLN A 9 -0.81 26.76 -14.59
C GLN A 9 -1.84 26.02 -13.72
N HIS A 10 -1.63 24.74 -13.43
CA HIS A 10 -2.52 23.95 -12.57
C HIS A 10 -2.65 24.54 -11.16
N ARG A 11 -1.55 25.10 -10.63
CA ARG A 11 -1.51 25.76 -9.33
C ARG A 11 -2.29 27.07 -9.31
N SER A 12 -2.17 27.89 -10.35
CA SER A 12 -2.96 29.14 -10.48
C SER A 12 -4.46 28.87 -10.61
N TYR A 13 -4.84 27.78 -11.28
CA TYR A 13 -6.23 27.43 -11.53
C TYR A 13 -6.91 26.82 -10.31
N ASN A 14 -6.13 26.10 -9.48
CA ASN A 14 -6.61 25.42 -8.26
C ASN A 14 -5.95 25.97 -6.99
N SER A 15 -5.79 27.29 -6.91
CA SER A 15 -5.14 27.91 -5.76
C SER A 15 -5.96 27.65 -4.49
N PHE A 16 -5.36 26.99 -3.50
CA PHE A 16 -5.98 26.82 -2.18
C PHE A 16 -5.17 27.46 -1.07
N GLY A 17 -5.88 27.81 0.01
CA GLY A 17 -5.31 28.48 1.17
C GLY A 17 -5.55 29.99 1.13
N ARG A 18 -5.70 30.59 2.31
CA ARG A 18 -5.83 32.05 2.48
C ARG A 18 -4.45 32.66 2.67
N ALA A 19 -4.26 33.89 2.22
CA ALA A 19 -3.05 34.67 2.50
C ALA A 19 -2.83 34.72 4.01
N GLY A 20 -1.69 34.20 4.46
CA GLY A 20 -1.30 34.14 5.87
C GLY A 20 -0.04 34.95 6.10
N THR A 21 0.06 35.59 7.27
CA THR A 21 1.22 36.40 7.66
C THR A 21 2.46 35.56 7.98
N LYS A 22 2.28 34.29 8.35
CA LYS A 22 3.38 33.36 8.66
C LYS A 22 3.87 32.68 7.39
N TRP A 23 5.12 32.96 7.00
CA TRP A 23 5.74 32.44 5.78
C TRP A 23 5.74 30.90 5.68
N TRP A 24 5.85 30.18 6.80
CA TRP A 24 5.77 28.71 6.80
C TRP A 24 4.43 28.17 6.32
N ARG A 25 3.32 28.91 6.53
CA ARG A 25 1.99 28.49 6.05
C ARG A 25 1.91 28.55 4.53
N TYR A 26 2.60 29.53 3.92
CA TYR A 26 2.76 29.59 2.48
C TYR A 26 3.52 28.36 1.96
N LEU A 27 4.64 28.01 2.58
CA LEU A 27 5.43 26.85 2.18
C LEU A 27 4.66 25.53 2.33
N PHE A 28 3.94 25.35 3.44
CA PHE A 28 3.11 24.17 3.65
C PHE A 28 2.00 24.06 2.59
N ASN A 29 1.25 25.13 2.35
CA ASN A 29 0.21 25.14 1.33
C ASN A 29 0.81 24.85 -0.04
N TYR A 30 1.96 25.45 -0.37
CA TYR A 30 2.67 25.21 -1.62
C TYR A 30 3.03 23.73 -1.83
N LEU A 31 3.61 23.09 -0.81
CA LEU A 31 3.97 21.67 -0.86
C LEU A 31 2.75 20.77 -1.04
N VAL A 32 1.65 21.08 -0.34
CA VAL A 32 0.40 20.33 -0.50
C VAL A 32 -0.15 20.49 -1.93
N GLN A 33 -0.03 21.67 -2.58
CA GLN A 33 -0.54 21.82 -3.95
C GLN A 33 0.26 20.97 -4.93
N ILE A 34 1.58 20.99 -4.80
CA ILE A 34 2.47 20.18 -5.64
C ILE A 34 2.18 18.69 -5.42
N PHE A 35 1.99 18.26 -4.17
CA PHE A 35 1.67 16.87 -3.87
C PHE A 35 0.39 16.41 -4.55
N ILE A 36 -0.68 17.22 -4.45
CA ILE A 36 -1.98 16.89 -5.05
C ILE A 36 -1.89 16.84 -6.58
N ILE A 37 -1.26 17.84 -7.22
CA ILE A 37 -1.12 17.88 -8.68
C ILE A 37 -0.31 16.69 -9.17
N ASN A 38 0.80 16.36 -8.50
CA ASN A 38 1.62 15.20 -8.84
C ASN A 38 0.86 13.87 -8.65
N ALA A 39 0.10 13.73 -7.56
CA ALA A 39 -0.74 12.54 -7.33
C ALA A 39 -1.82 12.40 -8.42
N PHE A 40 -2.41 13.52 -8.85
CA PHE A 40 -3.39 13.53 -9.93
C PHE A 40 -2.78 13.14 -11.28
N ILE A 41 -1.61 13.70 -11.62
CA ILE A 41 -0.88 13.34 -12.86
C ILE A 41 -0.50 11.86 -12.84
N LEU A 42 -0.02 11.36 -11.70
CA LEU A 42 0.31 9.95 -11.53
C LEU A 42 -0.92 9.06 -11.72
N THR A 43 -2.07 9.44 -11.13
CA THR A 43 -3.33 8.71 -11.28
C THR A 43 -3.82 8.69 -12.73
N LYS A 44 -3.64 9.80 -13.47
CA LYS A 44 -4.02 9.89 -14.89
C LYS A 44 -3.06 9.14 -15.81
N SER A 45 -1.79 9.07 -15.44
CA SER A 45 -0.76 8.39 -16.22
C SER A 45 -0.69 6.89 -15.91
N ALA A 46 -1.17 6.48 -14.73
CA ALA A 46 -1.25 5.09 -14.35
C ALA A 46 -2.29 4.37 -15.22
N PRO A 47 -2.00 3.15 -15.69
CA PRO A 47 -3.00 2.33 -16.36
C PRO A 47 -4.15 2.01 -15.37
N PRO A 48 -5.39 1.87 -15.87
CA PRO A 48 -6.58 1.68 -15.04
C PRO A 48 -6.54 0.45 -14.12
N HIS A 49 -5.64 -0.50 -14.38
CA HIS A 49 -5.48 -1.73 -13.60
C HIS A 49 -4.41 -1.66 -12.49
N ALA A 50 -3.67 -0.56 -12.34
CA ALA A 50 -2.58 -0.48 -11.35
C ALA A 50 -3.09 -0.58 -9.89
N THR A 51 -4.27 -0.04 -9.60
CA THR A 51 -4.91 -0.13 -8.28
C THR A 51 -5.39 -1.56 -7.99
N GLU A 52 -5.91 -2.23 -9.02
CA GLU A 52 -6.39 -3.61 -8.92
C GLU A 52 -5.24 -4.61 -8.73
N SER A 53 -4.08 -4.36 -9.34
CA SER A 53 -2.88 -5.18 -9.12
C SER A 53 -2.36 -5.07 -7.69
N LEU A 54 -2.36 -3.88 -7.08
CA LEU A 54 -1.89 -3.70 -5.71
C LEU A 54 -2.80 -4.42 -4.70
N GLU A 55 -4.12 -4.35 -4.90
CA GLU A 55 -5.08 -5.06 -4.04
C GLU A 55 -4.95 -6.58 -4.19
N LYS A 56 -4.80 -7.07 -5.43
CA LYS A 56 -4.55 -8.50 -5.70
C LYS A 56 -3.25 -8.97 -5.07
N ASP A 57 -2.16 -8.22 -5.19
CA ASP A 57 -0.86 -8.57 -4.61
C ASP A 57 -0.92 -8.62 -3.09
N GLN A 58 -1.63 -7.68 -2.46
CA GLN A 58 -1.88 -7.69 -1.01
C GLN A 58 -2.70 -8.90 -0.60
N LEU A 59 -3.81 -9.19 -1.27
CA LEU A 59 -4.65 -10.35 -0.98
C LEU A 59 -3.89 -11.66 -1.17
N GLN A 60 -3.07 -11.77 -2.22
CA GLN A 60 -2.25 -12.95 -2.49
C GLN A 60 -1.24 -13.19 -1.36
N SER A 61 -0.64 -12.13 -0.81
CA SER A 61 0.29 -12.23 0.32
C SER A 61 -0.39 -12.74 1.59
N LEU A 62 -1.58 -12.21 1.91
CA LEU A 62 -2.38 -12.65 3.06
C LEU A 62 -2.80 -14.12 2.94
N VAL A 63 -3.25 -14.54 1.75
CA VAL A 63 -3.63 -15.93 1.49
C VAL A 63 -2.43 -16.87 1.65
N ASN A 64 -1.25 -16.46 1.17
CA ASN A 64 -0.03 -17.27 1.30
C ASN A 64 0.42 -17.42 2.75
N ASP A 65 0.26 -16.39 3.57
CA ASP A 65 0.58 -16.43 5.00
C ASP A 65 -0.37 -17.36 5.78
N GLU A 66 -1.67 -17.29 5.52
CA GLU A 66 -2.67 -18.22 6.08
C GLU A 66 -2.36 -19.67 5.69
N LEU A 67 -2.02 -19.90 4.41
CA LEU A 67 -1.65 -21.22 3.92
C LEU A 67 -0.40 -21.77 4.61
N ALA A 68 0.55 -20.89 4.95
CA ALA A 68 1.77 -21.27 5.67
C ALA A 68 1.46 -21.70 7.12
N ASP A 69 0.54 -21.04 7.80
CA ASP A 69 0.13 -21.41 9.16
C ASP A 69 -0.61 -22.76 9.18
N VAL A 70 -1.55 -22.95 8.25
CA VAL A 70 -2.27 -24.23 8.09
C VAL A 70 -1.28 -25.37 7.83
N LYS A 71 -0.31 -25.17 6.91
CA LYS A 71 0.73 -26.17 6.63
C LYS A 71 1.53 -26.52 7.89
N LYS A 72 1.95 -25.52 8.69
CA LYS A 72 2.66 -25.76 9.95
C LYS A 72 1.81 -26.56 10.95
N LYS A 73 0.52 -26.25 11.06
CA LYS A 73 -0.42 -26.94 11.95
C LYS A 73 -0.60 -28.40 11.55
N VAL A 74 -0.76 -28.68 10.25
CA VAL A 74 -0.84 -30.04 9.71
C VAL A 74 0.44 -30.82 10.01
N ILE A 75 1.62 -30.22 9.80
CA ILE A 75 2.91 -30.86 10.10
C ILE A 75 2.99 -31.20 11.59
N ARG A 76 2.60 -30.28 12.48
CA ARG A 76 2.58 -30.51 13.93
C ARG A 76 1.65 -31.65 14.31
N LEU A 77 0.44 -31.68 13.76
CA LEU A 77 -0.53 -32.75 14.01
C LEU A 77 -0.03 -34.10 13.50
N LYS A 78 0.57 -34.14 12.30
CA LYS A 78 1.15 -35.36 11.73
C LYS A 78 2.29 -35.90 12.59
N LYS A 79 3.16 -35.01 13.12
CA LYS A 79 4.22 -35.37 14.06
C LYS A 79 3.65 -35.92 15.37
N ASN A 80 2.65 -35.27 15.96
CA ASN A 80 2.01 -35.72 17.19
C ASN A 80 1.25 -37.06 17.03
N SER A 81 0.63 -37.29 15.87
CA SER A 81 -0.04 -38.57 15.58
C SER A 81 0.96 -39.70 15.37
N PHE A 82 2.10 -39.42 14.73
CA PHE A 82 3.19 -40.38 14.57
C PHE A 82 3.83 -40.75 15.92
N CYS A 83 4.07 -39.78 16.80
CA CYS A 83 4.57 -40.05 18.15
C CYS A 83 3.58 -40.87 18.99
N ARG A 84 2.27 -40.70 18.82
CA ARG A 84 1.25 -41.52 19.49
C ARG A 84 1.16 -42.95 18.94
N ALA A 85 1.42 -43.16 17.65
CA ALA A 85 1.43 -44.49 17.04
C ALA A 85 2.65 -45.35 17.45
N TRP A 86 3.70 -44.72 17.98
CA TRP A 86 4.92 -45.38 18.48
C TRP A 86 5.05 -45.34 20.01
N ALA A 87 4.01 -44.89 20.73
CA ALA A 87 4.01 -44.98 22.18
C ALA A 87 3.94 -46.47 22.57
N PRO A 88 4.89 -47.00 23.36
CA PRO A 88 4.84 -48.38 23.82
C PRO A 88 3.54 -48.56 24.60
N ALA A 89 2.76 -49.58 24.25
CA ALA A 89 1.58 -49.96 25.02
C ALA A 89 2.05 -50.30 26.45
N GLU A 90 1.65 -49.49 27.42
CA GLU A 90 1.88 -49.80 28.84
C GLU A 90 1.16 -51.13 29.14
N VAL A 91 1.96 -52.12 29.54
CA VAL A 91 1.56 -53.47 29.97
C VAL A 91 1.26 -53.44 31.47
#